data_AF-A0A934D5C5-F1
#
_entry.id   AF-A0A934D5C5-F1
#
_cell.length_a   1.000
_cell.length_b   1.000
_cell.length_c   1.000
_cell.angle_alpha   90.00
_cell.angle_beta   90.00
_cell.angle_gamma   90.00
#
_symmetry.space_group_name_H-M   'P 1'
#
loop_
_entity.id
_entity.type
_entity.pdbx_description
1 polymer ?
#
loop_
_entity_poly.entity_id
_entity_poly.type
_entity_poly.pdbx_seq_one_letter_code
_entity_poly.pdbx_strand_id
1 'polypeptide(L)'
;MSPLEQFFTISLLVQIAHATEELSTGFHKKWYVIKVPLEVFLAFEVVFECFWIAVWLFQDFPSRAYLQTFFLALMFANGVQHIVWAGNVKKYVPGLVTAPVHCVVFLMFYFKFIY
;
A
#
# COMPACT_ATOMS: atom_id res chain seq x y z
N MET A 1 -13.81 -3.87 16.07
CA MET A 1 -12.71 -3.12 15.43
C MET A 1 -13.10 -1.66 15.35
N SER A 2 -12.21 -0.77 15.79
CA SER A 2 -12.41 0.68 15.62
C SER A 2 -12.50 1.05 14.13
N PRO A 3 -13.06 2.22 13.76
CA PRO A 3 -13.08 2.65 12.36
C PRO A 3 -11.68 2.66 11.73
N LEU A 4 -10.67 3.14 12.47
CA LEU A 4 -9.27 3.13 12.02
C LEU A 4 -8.79 1.72 11.69
N GLU A 5 -9.01 0.75 12.59
CA GLU A 5 -8.63 -0.64 12.36
C GLU A 5 -9.33 -1.24 11.14
N GLN A 6 -10.61 -0.91 10.91
CA GLN A 6 -11.35 -1.40 9.74
C GLN A 6 -10.73 -0.91 8.43
N PHE A 7 -10.50 0.40 8.31
CA PHE A 7 -9.86 0.97 7.11
C PHE A 7 -8.44 0.47 6.94
N PHE A 8 -7.68 0.35 8.02
CA PHE A 8 -6.34 -0.21 8.01
C PHE A 8 -6.35 -1.66 7.49
N THR A 9 -7.25 -2.51 8.00
CA THR A 9 -7.36 -3.90 7.53
C THR A 9 -7.77 -4.00 6.07
N ILE A 10 -8.72 -3.16 5.62
CA ILE A 10 -9.08 -3.10 4.19
C ILE A 10 -7.85 -2.72 3.36
N SER A 11 -7.14 -1.65 3.75
CA SER A 11 -5.95 -1.21 3.02
C SER A 11 -4.82 -2.24 3.06
N LEU A 12 -4.69 -3.01 4.14
CA LEU A 12 -3.69 -4.08 4.27
C LEU A 12 -3.99 -5.22 3.30
N LEU A 13 -5.26 -5.62 3.18
CA LEU A 13 -5.67 -6.64 2.20
C LEU A 13 -5.43 -6.16 0.76
N VAL A 14 -5.70 -4.89 0.46
CA VAL A 14 -5.42 -4.29 -0.84
C VAL A 14 -3.92 -4.26 -1.09
N GLN A 15 -3.11 -3.95 -0.08
CA GLN A 15 -1.66 -3.90 -0.18
C GLN A 15 -1.04 -5.28 -0.47
N ILE A 16 -1.54 -6.35 0.15
CA ILE A 16 -1.13 -7.73 -0.20
C ILE A 16 -1.48 -8.06 -1.67
N ALA A 17 -2.65 -7.64 -2.14
CA ALA A 17 -3.04 -7.80 -3.55
C ALA A 17 -2.15 -6.95 -4.47
N HIS A 18 -1.79 -5.73 -4.05
CA HIS A 18 -0.90 -4.82 -4.76
C HIS A 18 0.51 -5.41 -4.91
N ALA A 19 1.13 -5.86 -3.81
CA ALA A 19 2.42 -6.53 -3.83
C ALA A 19 2.41 -7.76 -4.77
N THR A 20 1.31 -8.53 -4.78
CA THR A 20 1.13 -9.67 -5.69
C THR A 20 1.09 -9.23 -7.16
N GLU A 21 0.37 -8.14 -7.46
CA GLU A 21 0.32 -7.53 -8.79
C GLU A 21 1.71 -7.05 -9.23
N GLU A 22 2.44 -6.38 -8.35
CA GLU A 22 3.78 -5.84 -8.63
C GLU A 22 4.82 -6.94 -8.88
N LEU A 23 4.80 -8.00 -8.07
CA LEU A 23 5.66 -9.16 -8.24
C LEU A 23 5.37 -9.88 -9.56
N SER A 24 4.09 -10.14 -9.85
CA SER A 24 3.68 -10.86 -11.07
C SER A 24 3.92 -10.08 -12.36
N THR A 25 3.89 -8.74 -12.30
CA THR A 25 4.09 -7.88 -13.48
C THR A 25 5.50 -7.29 -13.59
N GLY A 26 6.38 -7.62 -12.64
CA GLY A 26 7.81 -7.31 -12.68
C GLY A 26 8.14 -5.85 -12.35
N PHE A 27 7.48 -5.26 -11.35
CA PHE A 27 7.71 -3.89 -10.90
C PHE A 27 9.21 -3.58 -10.67
N HIS A 28 9.94 -4.47 -9.99
CA HIS A 28 11.38 -4.35 -9.73
C HIS A 28 12.27 -4.06 -10.96
N LYS A 29 11.81 -4.43 -12.19
CA LYS A 29 12.51 -4.14 -13.46
C LYS A 29 12.05 -2.85 -14.13
N LYS A 30 10.81 -2.43 -13.85
CA LYS A 30 10.09 -1.37 -14.56
C LYS A 30 10.01 -0.06 -13.78
N TRP A 31 10.19 -0.10 -12.47
CA TRP A 31 10.09 1.08 -11.62
C TRP A 31 11.08 2.16 -12.09
N TYR A 32 10.56 3.37 -12.30
CA TYR A 32 11.32 4.46 -12.90
C TYR A 32 12.27 5.16 -11.91
N VAL A 33 12.06 4.96 -10.61
CA VAL A 33 12.90 5.55 -9.55
C VAL A 33 14.16 4.72 -9.37
N ILE A 34 14.01 3.41 -9.18
CA ILE A 34 15.11 2.49 -8.95
C ILE A 34 14.77 1.11 -9.49
N LYS A 35 15.77 0.44 -10.07
CA LYS A 35 15.69 -0.96 -10.50
C LYS A 35 16.49 -1.80 -9.53
N VAL A 36 15.92 -2.91 -9.08
CA VAL A 36 16.55 -3.80 -8.10
C VAL A 36 16.43 -5.26 -8.54
N PRO A 37 17.33 -6.15 -8.08
CA PRO A 37 17.17 -7.58 -8.25
C PRO A 37 15.86 -8.09 -7.62
N LEU A 38 15.29 -9.17 -8.16
CA LEU A 38 14.03 -9.73 -7.68
C LEU A 38 14.12 -10.14 -6.20
N GLU A 39 15.27 -10.68 -5.80
CA GLU A 39 15.52 -11.17 -4.44
C GLU A 39 15.47 -10.03 -3.42
N VAL A 40 16.03 -8.87 -3.78
CA VAL A 40 16.02 -7.66 -2.94
C VAL A 40 14.60 -7.11 -2.84
N PHE A 41 13.87 -7.06 -3.96
CA PHE A 41 12.48 -6.61 -3.97
C PHE A 41 11.58 -7.54 -3.17
N LEU A 42 11.71 -8.86 -3.35
CA LEU A 42 10.94 -9.85 -2.61
C LEU A 42 11.21 -9.78 -1.10
N ALA A 43 12.48 -9.63 -0.71
CA ALA A 43 12.83 -9.47 0.69
C ALA A 43 12.21 -8.19 1.29
N PHE A 44 12.22 -7.09 0.53
CA PHE A 44 11.54 -5.85 0.91
C PHE A 44 10.04 -6.07 1.10
N GLU A 45 9.34 -6.66 0.13
CA GLU A 45 7.90 -6.93 0.22
C GLU A 45 7.56 -7.80 1.43
N VAL A 46 8.29 -8.89 1.64
CA VAL A 46 8.05 -9.79 2.78
C VAL A 46 8.24 -9.04 4.10
N VAL A 47 9.31 -8.26 4.26
CA VAL A 47 9.55 -7.49 5.49
C VAL A 47 8.48 -6.42 5.69
N PHE A 48 8.09 -5.73 4.62
CA PHE A 48 7.05 -4.70 4.64
C PHE A 48 5.70 -5.27 5.07
N GLU A 49 5.25 -6.36 4.43
CA GLU A 49 4.00 -7.03 4.78
C GLU A 49 4.03 -7.61 6.19
N CYS A 50 5.10 -8.30 6.57
CA CYS A 50 5.24 -8.85 7.92
C CYS A 50 5.17 -7.76 8.99
N PHE A 51 5.79 -6.60 8.75
CA PHE A 51 5.72 -5.47 9.67
C PHE A 51 4.27 -4.98 9.86
N TRP A 52 3.53 -4.75 8.78
CA TRP A 52 2.15 -4.26 8.87
C TRP A 52 1.17 -5.29 9.40
N ILE A 53 1.39 -6.58 9.09
CA ILE A 53 0.66 -7.70 9.72
C ILE A 53 0.95 -7.75 11.23
N ALA A 54 2.17 -7.49 11.67
CA ALA A 54 2.49 -7.42 13.10
C ALA A 54 1.75 -6.26 13.79
N VAL A 55 1.69 -5.06 13.16
CA VAL A 55 0.90 -3.92 13.65
C VAL A 55 -0.60 -4.27 13.73
N TRP A 56 -1.11 -5.05 12.79
CA TRP A 56 -2.49 -5.54 12.83
C TRP A 56 -2.74 -6.50 13.99
N LEU A 57 -1.88 -7.50 14.12
CA LEU A 57 -2.04 -8.68 14.98
C LEU A 57 -1.83 -8.34 16.46
N PHE A 58 -0.75 -7.63 16.80
CA PHE A 58 -0.40 -7.31 18.18
C PHE A 58 -1.14 -6.05 18.64
N GLN A 59 -2.12 -6.20 19.55
CA GLN A 59 -2.92 -5.07 20.01
C GLN A 59 -2.12 -4.06 20.84
N ASP A 60 -1.11 -4.53 21.56
CA ASP A 60 -0.20 -3.71 22.38
C ASP A 60 1.03 -3.21 21.60
N PHE A 61 0.98 -3.22 20.26
CA PHE A 61 2.09 -2.74 19.45
C PHE A 61 2.37 -1.25 19.73
N PRO A 62 3.64 -0.84 19.96
CA PRO A 62 3.97 0.54 20.26
C PRO A 62 3.47 1.51 19.18
N SER A 63 2.77 2.57 19.59
CA SER A 63 2.25 3.61 18.68
C SER A 63 1.33 3.06 17.58
N ARG A 64 0.62 1.95 17.82
CA ARG A 64 -0.24 1.25 16.83
C ARG A 64 -1.20 2.18 16.08
N ALA A 65 -1.94 3.04 16.78
CA ALA A 65 -2.89 3.96 16.14
C ALA A 65 -2.21 4.95 15.18
N TYR A 66 -1.03 5.46 15.56
CA TYR A 66 -0.22 6.32 14.71
C TYR A 66 0.26 5.55 13.47
N LEU A 67 0.78 4.34 13.65
CA LEU A 67 1.26 3.49 12.56
C LEU A 67 0.14 3.12 11.58
N GLN A 68 -1.04 2.77 12.07
CA GLN A 68 -2.20 2.47 11.21
C GLN A 68 -2.63 3.69 10.40
N THR A 69 -2.64 4.88 11.00
CA THR A 69 -2.96 6.13 10.29
C THR A 69 -1.88 6.46 9.25
N PHE A 70 -0.61 6.30 9.62
CA PHE A 70 0.52 6.51 8.72
C PHE A 70 0.48 5.54 7.54
N PHE A 71 0.15 4.26 7.77
CA PHE A 71 0.00 3.27 6.70
C PHE A 71 -1.06 3.71 5.68
N LEU A 72 -2.23 4.16 6.14
CA LEU A 72 -3.27 4.64 5.23
C LEU A 72 -2.78 5.79 4.35
N ALA A 73 -2.07 6.76 4.93
CA ALA A 73 -1.47 7.87 4.18
C ALA A 73 -0.36 7.41 3.22
N LEU A 74 0.47 6.46 3.65
CA LEU A 74 1.53 5.88 2.82
C LEU A 74 0.96 5.15 1.61
N MET A 75 -0.07 4.33 1.79
CA MET A 75 -0.75 3.60 0.72
C MET A 75 -1.50 4.55 -0.22
N PHE A 76 -2.07 5.63 0.31
CA PHE A 76 -2.62 6.70 -0.52
C PHE A 76 -1.57 7.33 -1.43
N ALA A 77 -0.42 7.72 -0.86
CA ALA A 77 0.69 8.28 -1.63
C ALA A 77 1.22 7.29 -2.69
N ASN A 78 1.30 6.00 -2.34
CA ASN A 78 1.64 4.94 -3.27
C ASN A 78 0.63 4.87 -4.43
N GLY A 79 -0.67 4.75 -4.12
CA GLY A 79 -1.73 4.71 -5.14
C GLY A 79 -1.71 5.90 -6.08
N VAL A 80 -1.55 7.12 -5.56
CA VAL A 80 -1.42 8.35 -6.37
C VAL A 80 -0.20 8.26 -7.29
N GLN A 81 0.93 7.78 -6.79
CA GLN A 81 2.16 7.65 -7.59
C GLN A 81 1.96 6.72 -8.80
N HIS A 82 1.30 5.56 -8.62
CA HIS A 82 1.04 4.63 -9.72
C HIS A 82 0.10 5.21 -10.77
N ILE A 83 -0.96 5.91 -10.33
CA ILE A 83 -1.92 6.57 -11.22
C ILE A 83 -1.22 7.66 -12.03
N VAL A 84 -0.43 8.53 -11.38
CA VAL A 84 0.33 9.59 -12.05
C VAL A 84 1.36 9.00 -13.01
N TRP A 85 2.06 7.94 -12.59
CA TRP A 85 3.03 7.26 -13.44
C TRP A 85 2.37 6.70 -14.70
N ALA A 86 1.26 5.98 -14.56
CA ALA A 86 0.47 5.46 -15.68
C ALA A 86 0.00 6.58 -16.62
N GLY A 87 -0.47 7.70 -16.06
CA GLY A 87 -0.86 8.89 -16.83
C GLY A 87 0.28 9.49 -17.64
N ASN A 88 1.49 9.54 -17.07
CA ASN A 88 2.67 10.07 -17.73
C ASN A 88 3.18 9.16 -18.86
N VAL A 89 3.25 7.84 -18.63
CA VAL A 89 3.73 6.89 -19.65
C VAL A 89 2.65 6.47 -20.64
N LYS A 90 1.38 6.80 -20.36
CA LYS A 90 0.17 6.44 -21.13
C LYS A 90 0.05 4.94 -21.40
N LYS A 91 0.51 4.14 -20.44
CA LYS A 91 0.55 2.67 -20.50
C LYS A 91 0.25 2.10 -19.13
N TYR A 92 -0.11 0.83 -19.11
CA TYR A 92 -0.19 0.07 -17.88
C TYR A 92 1.16 0.07 -17.15
N VAL A 93 1.11 0.28 -15.84
CA VAL A 93 2.25 0.13 -14.93
C VAL A 93 1.91 -0.97 -13.90
N PRO A 94 2.89 -1.77 -13.44
CA PRO A 94 2.68 -2.69 -12.33
C PRO A 94 2.03 -1.98 -11.12
N GLY A 95 1.10 -2.64 -10.43
CA GLY A 95 0.42 -2.06 -9.25
C GLY A 95 -0.75 -1.11 -9.57
N LEU A 96 -1.05 -0.86 -10.84
CA LEU A 96 -2.07 0.10 -11.25
C LEU A 96 -3.51 -0.36 -10.99
N VAL A 97 -3.79 -1.68 -11.00
CA VAL A 97 -5.16 -2.18 -10.78
C VAL A 97 -5.62 -1.89 -9.36
N THR A 98 -4.72 -2.08 -8.40
CA THR A 98 -5.00 -1.92 -6.96
C THR A 98 -4.80 -0.48 -6.47
N ALA A 99 -3.97 0.32 -7.15
CA ALA A 99 -3.69 1.71 -6.77
C ALA A 99 -4.94 2.61 -6.56
N PRO A 100 -5.97 2.62 -7.44
CA PRO A 100 -7.19 3.39 -7.21
C PRO A 100 -7.93 3.00 -5.93
N VAL A 101 -7.86 1.72 -5.53
CA VAL A 101 -8.54 1.24 -4.32
C VAL A 101 -7.89 1.84 -3.09
N HIS A 102 -6.56 1.92 -3.02
CA HIS A 102 -5.88 2.63 -1.92
C HIS A 102 -6.31 4.09 -1.82
N CYS A 103 -6.46 4.78 -2.96
CA CYS A 103 -6.95 6.16 -2.98
C CYS A 103 -8.37 6.29 -2.41
N VAL A 104 -9.28 5.42 -2.85
CA VAL A 104 -10.68 5.43 -2.38
C VAL A 104 -10.76 5.12 -0.89
N VAL A 105 -10.05 4.09 -0.41
CA VAL A 105 -10.05 3.69 1.00
C VAL A 105 -9.56 4.84 1.88
N PHE A 106 -8.47 5.52 1.51
CA PHE A 106 -7.97 6.66 2.25
C PHE A 106 -8.93 7.85 2.23
N LEU A 107 -9.52 8.18 1.08
CA LEU A 107 -10.47 9.29 0.98
C LEU A 107 -11.72 9.04 1.84
N MET A 108 -12.25 7.81 1.81
CA MET A 108 -13.37 7.42 2.68
C MET A 108 -13.01 7.53 4.16
N PHE A 109 -11.80 7.09 4.55
CA PHE A 109 -11.29 7.26 5.91
C PHE A 109 -11.19 8.74 6.28
N TYR A 110 -10.56 9.55 5.44
CA TYR A 110 -10.32 10.98 5.66
C TYR A 110 -11.63 11.74 5.86
N PHE A 111 -12.61 11.55 4.97
CA PHE A 111 -13.90 12.24 5.07
C PHE A 111 -14.73 11.77 6.27
N LYS A 112 -14.64 10.49 6.66
CA LYS A 112 -15.32 9.98 7.86
C LYS A 112 -14.73 10.49 9.18
N PHE A 113 -13.47 10.93 9.18
CA PHE A 113 -12.84 11.49 10.38
C PHE A 113 -12.99 13.02 10.47
N ILE A 114 -13.30 13.68 9.36
CA ILE A 114 -13.52 15.13 9.32
C ILE A 114 -14.98 15.51 9.56
N TYR A 115 -15.92 14.67 9.12
CA TYR A 115 -17.37 14.85 9.24
C TYR A 115 -17.98 13.73 10.07
#